data_AF-A0A7C4CB13-F1
#
_entry.id   AF-A0A7C4CB13-F1
#
_cell.length_a   1.000
_cell.length_b   1.000
_cell.length_c   1.000
_cell.angle_alpha   90.00
_cell.angle_beta   90.00
_cell.angle_gamma   90.00
#
_symmetry.space_group_name_H-M   'P 1'
#
loop_
_entity.id
_entity.type
_entity.pdbx_description
1 polymer ?
#
loop_
_entity_poly.entity_id
_entity_poly.type
_entity_poly.pdbx_seq_one_letter_code
_entity_poly.pdbx_strand_id
1 'polypeptide(L)'
;MSAGSGYDDFVVLNWTIANEGASAVNGLYAGVWSDFDIGTTPTQNTSTADTARRMIYMRQSSTANPTVGMVVLHPQSFRNLLSVDHARWVYPTDSCVRDAQKFRMLNGTIVQRNSNRPYDWSVLASIGPFDLEAGASQRLAVAFVGGVDENAIRANADSAQSWFNHNVGLADQPTLNRARRLAVTPNPFRRCAYVAYTARSAGRLELDVRDAAGRVVERVTADVPQGDGRFLWRPERLARGVYFLTVRTPDSAIETKVLKLD
;
A
#
# COMPACT_ATOMS: atom_id res chain seq x y z
N MET A 1 -13.25 -4.46 -2.36
CA MET A 1 -13.17 -3.86 -3.71
C MET A 1 -14.07 -2.63 -3.70
N SER A 2 -13.51 -1.43 -3.91
CA SER A 2 -14.27 -0.18 -3.91
C SER A 2 -14.43 0.27 -5.36
N ALA A 3 -15.56 -0.07 -5.95
CA ALA A 3 -15.92 0.19 -7.34
C ALA A 3 -16.61 1.55 -7.48
N GLY A 4 -15.87 2.64 -7.31
CA GLY A 4 -16.31 3.93 -7.84
C GLY A 4 -16.20 3.89 -9.37
N SER A 5 -17.08 4.60 -10.09
CA SER A 5 -17.13 4.62 -11.57
C SER A 5 -15.91 5.24 -12.28
N GLY A 6 -14.78 5.40 -11.59
CA GLY A 6 -13.50 5.82 -12.14
C GLY A 6 -12.31 5.00 -11.62
N TYR A 7 -12.59 3.82 -11.04
CA TYR A 7 -11.60 2.89 -10.48
C TYR A 7 -11.88 1.45 -10.99
N ASP A 8 -12.05 1.31 -12.29
CA ASP A 8 -12.44 0.06 -12.97
C ASP A 8 -11.34 -0.53 -13.87
N ASP A 9 -10.32 0.26 -14.23
CA ASP A 9 -9.27 -0.16 -15.17
C ASP A 9 -7.93 -0.55 -14.51
N PHE A 10 -7.93 -0.87 -13.21
CA PHE A 10 -6.75 -1.37 -12.53
C PHE A 10 -7.03 -2.33 -11.39
N VAL A 11 -6.03 -3.16 -11.08
CA VAL A 11 -5.96 -4.00 -9.88
C VAL A 11 -4.71 -3.66 -9.10
N VAL A 12 -4.83 -3.46 -7.79
CA VAL A 12 -3.68 -3.22 -6.90
C VAL A 12 -3.31 -4.50 -6.17
N LEU A 13 -2.02 -4.88 -6.28
CA LEU A 13 -1.41 -5.90 -5.44
C LEU A 13 -0.51 -5.21 -4.41
N ASN A 14 -0.69 -5.56 -3.13
CA ASN A 14 0.03 -4.98 -2.00
C ASN A 14 0.69 -6.09 -1.19
N TRP A 15 2.02 -6.11 -1.16
CA TRP A 15 2.82 -7.08 -0.43
C TRP A 15 3.53 -6.43 0.75
N THR A 16 3.58 -7.16 1.85
CA THR A 16 4.45 -6.87 3.00
C THR A 16 5.57 -7.91 3.00
N ILE A 17 6.81 -7.45 2.80
CA ILE A 17 8.01 -8.27 2.85
C ILE A 17 8.59 -8.12 4.26
N ALA A 18 8.52 -9.16 5.08
CA ALA A 18 8.96 -9.12 6.48
C ALA A 18 10.22 -9.96 6.69
N ASN A 19 11.10 -9.49 7.57
CA ASN A 19 12.21 -10.27 8.08
C ASN A 19 11.79 -10.94 9.40
N GLU A 20 11.40 -12.21 9.30
CA GLU A 20 11.03 -13.05 10.45
C GLU A 20 12.27 -13.71 11.11
N GLY A 21 13.48 -13.38 10.65
CA GLY A 21 14.75 -13.87 11.18
C GLY A 21 15.25 -13.07 12.38
N ALA A 22 16.33 -13.56 12.98
CA ALA A 22 16.97 -12.95 14.15
C ALA A 22 18.08 -11.92 13.82
N SER A 23 18.38 -11.70 12.53
CA SER A 23 19.47 -10.82 12.07
C SER A 23 19.02 -9.96 10.91
N ALA A 24 19.62 -8.78 10.78
CA ALA A 24 19.34 -7.86 9.68
C ALA A 24 19.67 -8.48 8.32
N VAL A 25 18.85 -8.17 7.32
CA VAL A 25 19.08 -8.54 5.92
C VAL A 25 19.22 -7.26 5.11
N ASN A 26 20.41 -7.05 4.54
CA ASN A 26 20.79 -5.80 3.88
C ASN A 26 20.83 -5.95 2.35
N GLY A 27 20.62 -4.85 1.64
CA GLY A 27 20.75 -4.78 0.19
C GLY A 27 19.66 -5.53 -0.57
N LEU A 28 18.46 -5.59 -0.02
CA LEU A 28 17.32 -6.26 -0.65
C LEU A 28 16.75 -5.42 -1.78
N TYR A 29 16.27 -6.13 -2.81
CA TYR A 29 15.49 -5.58 -3.90
C TYR A 29 14.25 -6.44 -4.09
N ALA A 30 13.14 -5.81 -4.42
CA ALA A 30 11.89 -6.50 -4.72
C ALA A 30 11.31 -5.93 -6.00
N GLY A 31 10.57 -6.74 -6.76
CA GLY A 31 9.97 -6.29 -8.01
C GLY A 31 9.01 -7.30 -8.57
N VAL A 32 8.21 -6.84 -9.52
CA VAL A 32 7.25 -7.64 -10.26
C VAL A 32 7.74 -7.75 -11.69
N TRP A 33 7.76 -8.99 -12.19
CA TRP A 33 7.97 -9.32 -13.59
C TRP A 33 6.63 -9.78 -14.16
N SER A 34 6.24 -9.23 -15.31
CA SER A 34 5.01 -9.59 -15.99
C SER A 34 5.26 -9.78 -17.47
N ASP A 35 4.80 -10.93 -17.96
CA ASP A 35 4.64 -11.21 -19.38
C ASP A 35 3.16 -11.09 -19.71
N PHE A 36 2.81 -10.19 -20.64
CA PHE A 36 1.41 -9.87 -20.90
C PHE A 36 0.88 -10.48 -22.20
N ASP A 37 1.73 -10.91 -23.13
CA ASP A 37 1.35 -11.45 -24.44
C ASP A 37 0.19 -10.69 -25.10
N ILE A 38 0.40 -9.39 -25.41
CA ILE A 38 -0.69 -8.56 -25.94
C ILE A 38 -1.10 -9.04 -27.33
N GLY A 39 -2.38 -9.32 -27.53
CA GLY A 39 -2.92 -9.79 -28.80
C GLY A 39 -2.56 -11.25 -29.09
N THR A 40 -2.66 -11.67 -30.35
CA THR A 40 -2.40 -13.07 -30.76
C THR A 40 -0.97 -13.32 -31.23
N THR A 41 -0.16 -12.26 -31.37
CA THR A 41 1.18 -12.32 -31.96
C THR A 41 2.16 -11.60 -31.03
N PRO A 42 2.74 -12.30 -30.04
CA PRO A 42 3.62 -11.67 -29.05
C PRO A 42 4.88 -11.06 -29.68
N THR A 43 5.35 -11.59 -30.81
CA THR A 43 6.46 -11.01 -31.59
C THR A 43 6.17 -9.63 -32.20
N GLN A 44 4.95 -9.11 -32.04
CA GLN A 44 4.56 -7.75 -32.43
C GLN A 44 4.37 -6.84 -31.23
N ASN A 45 4.79 -7.22 -30.03
CA ASN A 45 4.67 -6.39 -28.84
C ASN A 45 5.78 -5.32 -28.80
N THR A 46 5.48 -4.21 -28.15
CA THR A 46 6.40 -3.13 -27.80
C THR A 46 6.18 -2.76 -26.35
N SER A 47 7.22 -2.22 -25.71
CA SER A 47 7.19 -1.83 -24.30
C SER A 47 7.82 -0.46 -24.09
N THR A 48 7.30 0.31 -23.15
CA THR A 48 7.75 1.68 -22.86
C THR A 48 7.68 1.97 -21.36
N ALA A 49 8.69 2.66 -20.84
CA ALA A 49 8.71 3.13 -19.47
C ALA A 49 8.31 4.62 -19.38
N ASP A 50 7.40 4.93 -18.45
CA ASP A 50 7.10 6.28 -17.98
C ASP A 50 7.71 6.44 -16.58
N THR A 51 8.86 7.09 -16.51
CA THR A 51 9.58 7.27 -15.24
C THR A 51 8.93 8.30 -14.33
N ALA A 52 8.11 9.21 -14.86
CA ALA A 52 7.39 10.20 -14.04
C ALA A 52 6.31 9.50 -13.20
N ARG A 53 5.64 8.50 -13.78
CA ARG A 53 4.63 7.69 -13.10
C ARG A 53 5.18 6.43 -12.43
N ARG A 54 6.46 6.12 -12.60
CA ARG A 54 7.07 4.85 -12.14
C ARG A 54 6.37 3.64 -12.78
N MET A 55 6.02 3.80 -14.05
CA MET A 55 5.19 2.88 -14.82
C MET A 55 5.98 2.27 -15.97
N ILE A 56 5.70 1.01 -16.28
CA ILE A 56 6.15 0.35 -17.50
C ILE A 56 4.99 -0.41 -18.12
N TYR A 57 4.80 -0.27 -19.44
CA TYR A 57 3.65 -0.82 -20.14
C TYR A 57 4.02 -1.45 -21.47
N MET A 58 3.12 -2.29 -21.98
CA MET A 58 3.19 -3.01 -23.23
C MET A 58 1.94 -2.76 -24.09
N ARG A 59 2.13 -2.85 -25.40
CA ARG A 59 1.06 -2.85 -26.40
C ARG A 59 1.53 -3.53 -27.69
N GLN A 60 0.61 -3.82 -28.61
CA GLN A 60 0.95 -4.19 -29.98
C GLN A 60 1.63 -3.01 -30.71
N SER A 61 2.54 -3.32 -31.64
CA SER A 61 3.22 -2.34 -32.47
C SER A 61 2.24 -1.62 -33.41
N SER A 62 1.24 -2.34 -33.89
CA SER A 62 0.24 -1.92 -34.86
C SER A 62 -0.99 -1.22 -34.26
N THR A 63 -1.25 -1.40 -32.96
CA THR A 63 -2.42 -0.82 -32.28
C THR A 63 -2.10 -0.47 -30.83
N ALA A 64 -2.65 0.64 -30.35
CA ALA A 64 -2.58 1.04 -28.94
C ALA A 64 -3.63 0.34 -28.07
N ASN A 65 -4.64 -0.31 -28.65
CA ASN A 65 -5.69 -0.99 -27.91
C ASN A 65 -5.46 -2.52 -27.91
N PRO A 66 -5.25 -3.18 -26.76
CA PRO A 66 -5.07 -2.58 -25.43
C PRO A 66 -3.61 -2.14 -25.18
N THR A 67 -3.45 -1.16 -24.30
CA THR A 67 -2.18 -0.83 -23.65
C THR A 67 -2.31 -1.25 -22.18
N VAL A 68 -1.41 -2.11 -21.70
CA VAL A 68 -1.45 -2.63 -20.32
C VAL A 68 -0.09 -2.54 -19.68
N GLY A 69 -0.04 -2.35 -18.37
CA GLY A 69 1.24 -2.17 -17.68
C GLY A 69 1.15 -2.26 -16.18
N MET A 70 2.24 -1.87 -15.55
CA MET A 70 2.40 -1.87 -14.10
C MET A 70 2.91 -0.51 -13.61
N VAL A 71 2.40 -0.07 -12.46
CA VAL A 71 2.77 1.18 -11.80
C VAL A 71 3.24 0.88 -10.38
N VAL A 72 4.43 1.35 -10.00
CA VAL A 72 4.88 1.27 -8.60
C VAL A 72 4.17 2.35 -7.78
N LEU A 73 3.25 1.92 -6.91
CA LEU A 73 2.43 2.79 -6.06
C LEU A 73 3.09 3.07 -4.71
N HIS A 74 3.80 2.08 -4.15
CA HIS A 74 4.55 2.20 -2.91
C HIS A 74 5.83 1.35 -2.92
N PRO A 75 6.98 1.88 -2.48
CA PRO A 75 7.24 3.29 -2.17
C PRO A 75 7.03 4.19 -3.40
N GLN A 76 6.95 5.51 -3.21
CA GLN A 76 6.83 6.48 -4.32
C GLN A 76 8.17 6.67 -5.09
N SER A 77 8.93 5.59 -5.22
CA SER A 77 10.20 5.50 -5.92
C SER A 77 10.29 4.14 -6.61
N PHE A 78 11.18 4.02 -7.59
CA PHE A 78 11.50 2.75 -8.24
C PHE A 78 13.02 2.62 -8.36
N ARG A 79 13.50 1.38 -8.44
CA ARG A 79 14.88 1.06 -8.75
C ARG A 79 15.08 0.82 -10.23
N ASN A 80 14.26 -0.02 -10.85
CA ASN A 80 14.33 -0.32 -12.27
C ASN A 80 12.95 -0.40 -12.91
N LEU A 81 12.89 0.02 -14.18
CA LEU A 81 11.79 -0.21 -15.10
C LEU A 81 12.43 -0.81 -16.36
N LEU A 82 12.21 -2.09 -16.58
CA LEU A 82 12.94 -2.89 -17.55
C LEU A 82 11.99 -3.57 -18.54
N SER A 83 12.19 -3.29 -19.82
CA SER A 83 11.73 -4.10 -20.93
C SER A 83 12.69 -5.28 -21.13
N VAL A 84 12.22 -6.49 -20.90
CA VAL A 84 13.03 -7.70 -20.99
C VAL A 84 12.96 -8.25 -22.41
N ASP A 85 14.09 -8.19 -23.11
CA ASP A 85 14.24 -8.79 -24.43
C ASP A 85 14.33 -10.32 -24.34
N HIS A 86 13.29 -11.03 -24.80
CA HIS A 86 13.27 -12.50 -24.72
C HIS A 86 14.36 -13.16 -25.58
N ALA A 87 14.72 -12.56 -26.72
CA ALA A 87 15.81 -13.08 -27.56
C ALA A 87 17.17 -12.99 -26.86
N ARG A 88 17.32 -12.10 -25.88
CA ARG A 88 18.57 -11.93 -25.14
C ARG A 88 18.60 -12.69 -23.82
N TRP A 89 17.46 -12.74 -23.12
CA TRP A 89 17.42 -13.16 -21.73
C TRP A 89 16.61 -14.42 -21.46
N VAL A 90 15.73 -14.84 -22.39
CA VAL A 90 14.79 -15.95 -22.17
C VAL A 90 15.11 -17.14 -23.08
N TYR A 91 15.29 -16.92 -24.38
CA TYR A 91 15.39 -17.98 -25.40
C TYR A 91 16.77 -18.64 -25.63
N PRO A 92 17.92 -17.95 -25.55
CA PRO A 92 19.14 -18.47 -26.17
C PRO A 92 19.76 -19.78 -25.66
N THR A 93 19.42 -20.37 -24.51
CA THR A 93 20.13 -21.59 -24.01
C THR A 93 19.51 -22.17 -22.72
N ASP A 94 18.38 -22.89 -22.83
CA ASP A 94 17.55 -23.38 -21.72
C ASP A 94 16.94 -22.24 -20.89
N SER A 95 15.68 -22.35 -20.44
CA SER A 95 14.93 -21.26 -19.78
C SER A 95 15.68 -20.70 -18.55
N CYS A 96 16.48 -19.64 -18.73
CA CYS A 96 17.47 -19.23 -17.74
C CYS A 96 17.55 -17.71 -17.57
N VAL A 97 16.56 -17.10 -16.92
CA VAL A 97 16.86 -15.90 -16.12
C VAL A 97 17.56 -16.39 -14.84
N ARG A 98 18.88 -16.58 -14.88
CA ARG A 98 19.69 -17.05 -13.75
C ARG A 98 19.56 -16.09 -12.57
N ASP A 99 19.81 -16.55 -11.35
CA ASP A 99 19.66 -15.70 -10.16
C ASP A 99 20.53 -14.43 -10.20
N ALA A 100 21.76 -14.53 -10.72
CA ALA A 100 22.62 -13.36 -10.95
C ALA A 100 22.06 -12.39 -12.02
N GLN A 101 21.25 -12.88 -12.98
CA GLN A 101 20.53 -12.03 -13.92
C GLN A 101 19.30 -11.41 -13.26
N LYS A 102 18.48 -12.19 -12.53
CA LYS A 102 17.34 -11.68 -11.75
C LYS A 102 17.77 -10.54 -10.83
N PHE A 103 18.86 -10.74 -10.07
CA PHE A 103 19.40 -9.72 -9.17
C PHE A 103 19.83 -8.45 -9.92
N ARG A 104 20.54 -8.60 -11.05
CA ARG A 104 20.98 -7.45 -11.87
C ARG A 104 19.82 -6.73 -12.55
N MET A 105 18.73 -7.42 -12.87
CA MET A 105 17.50 -6.83 -13.38
C MET A 105 16.76 -6.08 -12.28
N LEU A 106 16.67 -6.63 -11.08
CA LEU A 106 16.07 -5.95 -9.93
C LEU A 106 16.88 -4.71 -9.50
N ASN A 107 18.20 -4.81 -9.43
CA ASN A 107 19.07 -3.73 -8.96
C ASN A 107 19.40 -2.66 -10.02
N GLY A 108 18.91 -2.81 -11.25
CA GLY A 108 19.12 -1.85 -12.34
C GLY A 108 20.45 -1.93 -13.08
N THR A 109 21.30 -2.93 -12.80
CA THR A 109 22.53 -3.18 -13.59
C THR A 109 22.21 -3.63 -15.01
N ILE A 110 21.15 -4.43 -15.19
CA ILE A 110 20.57 -4.71 -16.50
C ILE A 110 19.37 -3.77 -16.67
N VAL A 111 19.45 -2.85 -17.62
CA VAL A 111 18.40 -1.89 -17.92
C VAL A 111 18.22 -1.71 -19.42
N GLN A 112 16.97 -1.77 -19.85
CA GLN A 112 16.50 -1.37 -21.16
C GLN A 112 15.07 -0.85 -20.96
N ARG A 113 14.88 0.48 -20.94
CA ARG A 113 13.59 1.05 -20.54
C ARG A 113 12.50 0.85 -21.58
N ASN A 114 12.87 0.85 -22.86
CA ASN A 114 11.95 0.73 -23.98
C ASN A 114 12.38 -0.42 -24.90
N SER A 115 11.41 -1.10 -25.50
CA SER A 115 11.68 -2.02 -26.61
C SER A 115 12.35 -1.27 -27.76
N ASN A 116 13.29 -1.91 -28.44
CA ASN A 116 13.96 -1.32 -29.61
C ASN A 116 13.43 -1.88 -30.94
N ARG A 117 12.47 -2.79 -30.90
CA ARG A 117 11.82 -3.42 -32.06
C ARG A 117 10.51 -4.09 -31.61
N PRO A 118 9.53 -4.29 -32.52
CA PRO A 118 8.47 -5.26 -32.31
C PRO A 118 9.10 -6.63 -32.08
N TYR A 119 8.86 -7.20 -30.92
CA TYR A 119 9.33 -8.54 -30.57
C TYR A 119 8.54 -9.04 -29.37
N ASP A 120 8.93 -10.21 -28.89
CA ASP A 120 8.43 -10.75 -27.65
C ASP A 120 9.18 -10.14 -26.45
N TRP A 121 8.42 -9.56 -25.52
CA TRP A 121 8.91 -8.76 -24.41
C TRP A 121 8.15 -9.09 -23.14
N SER A 122 8.85 -9.12 -22.01
CA SER A 122 8.24 -8.95 -20.68
C SER A 122 8.57 -7.56 -20.14
N VAL A 123 7.91 -7.17 -19.05
CA VAL A 123 8.23 -5.95 -18.30
C VAL A 123 8.51 -6.26 -16.83
N LEU A 124 9.44 -5.50 -16.24
CA LEU A 124 9.77 -5.57 -14.83
C LEU A 124 9.79 -4.17 -14.20
N ALA A 125 9.19 -4.06 -13.02
CA ALA A 125 9.30 -2.90 -12.16
C ALA A 125 9.83 -3.33 -10.79
N SER A 126 10.85 -2.65 -10.27
CA SER A 126 11.49 -2.99 -9.00
C SER A 126 11.68 -1.79 -8.08
N ILE A 127 11.94 -2.07 -6.81
CA ILE A 127 12.24 -1.15 -5.72
C ILE A 127 13.52 -1.58 -4.99
N GLY A 128 14.12 -0.65 -4.26
CA GLY A 128 15.32 -0.88 -3.45
C GLY A 128 16.54 -0.04 -3.87
N PRO A 129 17.71 -0.26 -3.26
CA PRO A 129 17.92 -1.20 -2.15
C PRO A 129 17.14 -0.78 -0.90
N PHE A 130 16.82 -1.74 -0.05
CA PHE A 130 16.36 -1.51 1.32
C PHE A 130 16.92 -2.58 2.25
N ASP A 131 16.99 -2.25 3.53
CA ASP A 131 17.47 -3.13 4.58
C ASP A 131 16.29 -3.49 5.49
N LEU A 132 16.27 -4.71 6.01
CA LEU A 132 15.27 -5.19 6.95
C LEU A 132 15.96 -5.69 8.23
N GLU A 133 15.88 -4.90 9.29
CA GLU A 133 16.20 -5.36 10.65
C GLU A 133 15.31 -6.56 11.05
N ALA A 134 15.73 -7.29 12.09
CA ALA A 134 14.90 -8.38 12.63
C ALA A 134 13.52 -7.87 13.05
N GLY A 135 12.45 -8.49 12.54
CA GLY A 135 11.06 -8.09 12.76
C GLY A 135 10.59 -6.87 11.94
N ALA A 136 11.45 -6.28 11.11
CA ALA A 136 11.06 -5.17 10.23
C ALA A 136 10.34 -5.68 8.97
N SER A 137 9.60 -4.78 8.31
CA SER A 137 8.97 -5.08 7.03
C SER A 137 9.03 -3.91 6.04
N GLN A 138 9.03 -4.24 4.75
CA GLN A 138 8.95 -3.31 3.63
C GLN A 138 7.69 -3.59 2.83
N ARG A 139 6.93 -2.55 2.50
CA ARG A 139 5.76 -2.65 1.64
C ARG A 139 6.12 -2.39 0.18
N LEU A 140 5.66 -3.27 -0.71
CA LEU A 140 5.64 -3.07 -2.16
C LEU A 140 4.18 -3.08 -2.63
N ALA A 141 3.72 -1.98 -3.20
CA ALA A 141 2.42 -1.93 -3.85
C ALA A 141 2.59 -1.61 -5.34
N VAL A 142 1.96 -2.43 -6.19
CA VAL A 142 1.98 -2.28 -7.65
C VAL A 142 0.55 -2.34 -8.17
N ALA A 143 0.18 -1.39 -9.02
CA ALA A 143 -1.05 -1.47 -9.79
C ALA A 143 -0.78 -2.09 -11.15
N PHE A 144 -1.59 -3.06 -11.54
CA PHE A 144 -1.74 -3.51 -12.93
C PHE A 144 -2.84 -2.67 -13.56
N VAL A 145 -2.52 -2.00 -14.66
CA VAL A 145 -3.37 -0.95 -15.24
C VAL A 145 -3.58 -1.23 -16.72
N GLY A 146 -4.82 -1.13 -17.19
CA GLY A 146 -5.18 -1.19 -18.59
C GLY A 146 -5.62 0.17 -19.13
N GLY A 147 -5.61 0.30 -20.45
CA GLY A 147 -6.14 1.45 -21.18
C GLY A 147 -6.29 1.13 -22.66
N VAL A 148 -7.17 1.85 -23.35
CA VAL A 148 -7.35 1.71 -24.81
C VAL A 148 -6.21 2.32 -25.62
N ASP A 149 -5.41 3.18 -24.99
CA ASP A 149 -4.20 3.79 -25.55
C ASP A 149 -3.26 4.30 -24.44
N GLU A 150 -2.18 4.98 -24.85
CA GLU A 150 -1.18 5.53 -23.95
C GLU A 150 -1.69 6.69 -23.07
N ASN A 151 -2.71 7.45 -23.51
CA ASN A 151 -3.28 8.51 -22.69
C ASN A 151 -4.20 7.92 -21.63
N ALA A 152 -5.02 6.92 -22.01
CA ALA A 152 -5.90 6.21 -21.10
C ALA A 152 -5.10 5.50 -20.00
N ILE A 153 -4.04 4.75 -20.33
CA ILE A 153 -3.25 4.07 -19.29
C ILE A 153 -2.56 5.06 -18.34
N ARG A 154 -2.13 6.24 -18.81
CA ARG A 154 -1.56 7.29 -17.94
C ARG A 154 -2.61 7.84 -16.97
N ALA A 155 -3.83 8.13 -17.46
CA ALA A 155 -4.93 8.57 -16.62
C ALA A 155 -5.36 7.50 -15.60
N ASN A 156 -5.38 6.23 -16.02
CA ASN A 156 -5.72 5.11 -15.16
C ASN A 156 -4.63 4.83 -14.13
N ALA A 157 -3.35 5.05 -14.47
CA ALA A 157 -2.23 4.99 -13.53
C ALA A 157 -2.32 6.09 -12.46
N ASP A 158 -2.64 7.32 -12.86
CA ASP A 158 -2.85 8.45 -11.94
C ASP A 158 -4.06 8.17 -11.01
N SER A 159 -5.12 7.57 -11.56
CA SER A 159 -6.30 7.13 -10.79
C SER A 159 -5.95 6.01 -9.81
N ALA A 160 -5.13 5.03 -10.20
CA ALA A 160 -4.66 3.96 -9.33
C ALA A 160 -3.82 4.49 -8.15
N GLN A 161 -2.92 5.45 -8.42
CA GLN A 161 -2.14 6.11 -7.37
C GLN A 161 -3.04 6.90 -6.41
N SER A 162 -3.99 7.67 -6.95
CA SER A 162 -4.97 8.39 -6.13
C SER A 162 -5.78 7.43 -5.26
N TRP A 163 -6.33 6.36 -5.83
CA TRP A 163 -7.09 5.36 -5.09
C TRP A 163 -6.24 4.73 -3.98
N PHE A 164 -5.01 4.31 -4.30
CA PHE A 164 -4.13 3.68 -3.32
C PHE A 164 -3.85 4.63 -2.16
N ASN A 165 -3.51 5.90 -2.43
CA ASN A 165 -3.23 6.88 -1.39
C ASN A 165 -4.42 7.10 -0.43
N HIS A 166 -5.64 7.12 -0.96
CA HIS A 166 -6.85 7.36 -0.17
C HIS A 166 -7.37 6.12 0.56
N ASN A 167 -7.10 4.91 0.06
CA ASN A 167 -7.71 3.67 0.58
C ASN A 167 -6.74 2.72 1.29
N VAL A 168 -5.42 2.82 1.02
CA VAL A 168 -4.39 1.87 1.50
C VAL A 168 -3.10 2.57 1.95
N GLY A 169 -2.85 3.78 1.45
CA GLY A 169 -1.65 4.58 1.69
C GLY A 169 -1.59 5.28 3.05
N LEU A 170 -2.69 5.32 3.79
CA LEU A 170 -2.66 5.61 5.21
C LEU A 170 -2.15 4.37 5.92
N ALA A 171 -0.88 4.37 6.30
CA ALA A 171 -0.43 3.44 7.31
C ALA A 171 -1.30 3.65 8.55
N ASP A 172 -1.90 2.58 9.09
CA ASP A 172 -2.15 2.56 10.52
C ASP A 172 -0.81 2.94 11.15
N GLN A 173 -0.78 4.06 11.89
CA GLN A 173 0.37 4.43 12.70
C GLN A 173 0.89 3.16 13.35
N PRO A 174 2.19 2.81 13.20
CA PRO A 174 2.71 1.59 13.81
C PRO A 174 2.31 1.69 15.27
N THR A 175 1.43 0.81 15.72
CA THR A 175 1.12 0.71 17.13
C THR A 175 2.46 0.44 17.76
N LEU A 176 3.03 1.46 18.41
CA LEU A 176 4.23 1.35 19.21
C LEU A 176 3.88 0.33 20.29
N ASN A 177 4.11 -0.93 19.99
CA ASN A 177 3.85 -2.03 20.90
C ASN A 177 5.04 -2.08 21.85
N ARG A 178 5.02 -1.15 22.80
CA ARG A 178 5.66 -1.29 24.10
C ARG A 178 4.61 -0.95 25.15
N ALA A 179 3.84 -1.96 25.55
CA ALA A 179 3.07 -2.03 26.78
C ALA A 179 2.38 -0.70 27.20
N ARG A 180 1.45 -0.20 26.38
CA ARG A 180 0.56 0.92 26.73
C ARG A 180 -0.87 0.45 26.57
N ARG A 181 -1.60 0.28 27.68
CA ARG A 181 -3.00 -0.15 27.66
C ARG A 181 -3.88 1.08 27.43
N LEU A 182 -4.03 1.53 26.18
CA LEU A 182 -5.15 2.41 25.81
C LEU A 182 -6.16 1.56 25.03
N ALA A 183 -7.31 1.26 25.64
CA ALA A 183 -8.31 0.36 25.07
C ALA A 183 -9.73 0.77 25.48
N VAL A 184 -10.70 0.56 24.59
CA VAL A 184 -12.12 0.85 24.86
C VAL A 184 -12.89 -0.46 24.99
N THR A 185 -13.50 -0.70 26.16
CA THR A 185 -14.19 -1.97 26.47
C THR A 185 -15.48 -1.76 27.27
N PRO A 186 -16.57 -2.50 26.99
CA PRO A 186 -16.71 -3.45 25.89
C PRO A 186 -16.81 -2.72 24.53
N ASN A 187 -16.49 -3.43 23.46
CA ASN A 187 -16.75 -3.01 22.09
C ASN A 187 -17.13 -4.26 21.30
N PRO A 188 -18.40 -4.43 20.87
CA PRO A 188 -19.51 -3.46 20.92
C PRO A 188 -20.01 -3.10 22.32
N PHE A 189 -20.67 -1.95 22.48
CA PHE A 189 -21.29 -1.52 23.75
C PHE A 189 -22.74 -1.05 23.57
N ARG A 190 -23.50 -1.05 24.67
CA ARG A 190 -24.89 -0.54 24.70
C ARG A 190 -24.94 0.88 25.29
N ARG A 191 -24.82 0.97 26.62
CA ARG A 191 -24.98 2.22 27.38
C ARG A 191 -23.67 2.94 27.68
N CYS A 192 -22.60 2.19 27.91
CA CYS A 192 -21.32 2.75 28.32
C CYS A 192 -20.16 1.88 27.88
N ALA A 193 -18.99 2.49 27.79
CA ALA A 193 -17.71 1.79 27.63
C ALA A 193 -16.65 2.44 28.53
N TYR A 194 -15.68 1.64 28.95
CA TYR A 194 -14.51 2.08 29.68
C TYR A 194 -13.36 2.34 28.72
N VAL A 195 -12.75 3.51 28.85
CA VAL A 195 -11.43 3.82 28.29
C VAL A 195 -10.40 3.45 29.34
N ALA A 196 -9.79 2.28 29.20
CA ALA A 196 -8.64 1.89 30.01
C ALA A 196 -7.39 2.61 29.49
N TYR A 197 -6.58 3.18 30.38
CA TYR A 197 -5.39 3.95 30.04
C TYR A 197 -4.23 3.66 31.00
N THR A 198 -3.00 3.97 30.57
CA THR A 198 -1.81 4.09 31.42
C THR A 198 -1.18 5.47 31.16
N ALA A 199 -1.13 6.35 32.15
CA ALA A 199 -0.58 7.70 32.03
C ALA A 199 0.77 7.82 32.77
N ARG A 200 1.78 8.51 32.19
CA ARG A 200 3.09 8.71 32.83
C ARG A 200 3.07 9.90 33.78
N SER A 201 2.18 10.85 33.54
CA SER A 201 1.91 12.00 34.40
C SER A 201 0.41 12.15 34.61
N ALA A 202 0.02 12.74 35.74
CA ALA A 202 -1.37 13.16 35.93
C ALA A 202 -1.68 14.30 34.95
N GLY A 203 -2.88 14.33 34.39
CA GLY A 203 -3.28 15.37 33.46
C GLY A 203 -4.67 15.14 32.88
N ARG A 204 -4.90 15.64 31.66
CA ARG A 204 -6.22 15.60 31.02
C ARG A 204 -6.33 14.51 29.97
N LEU A 205 -7.38 13.71 30.07
CA LEU A 205 -7.86 12.85 29.01
C LEU A 205 -8.88 13.63 28.16
N GLU A 206 -8.72 13.59 26.85
CA GLU A 206 -9.64 14.14 25.86
C GLU A 206 -10.17 13.02 24.99
N LEU A 207 -11.48 12.97 24.81
CA LEU A 207 -12.18 12.00 23.97
C LEU A 207 -12.97 12.77 22.92
N ASP A 208 -12.53 12.70 21.67
CA ASP A 208 -13.29 13.15 20.51
C ASP A 208 -14.03 11.95 19.90
N VAL A 209 -15.36 12.06 19.75
CA VAL A 209 -16.18 11.01 19.13
C VAL A 209 -16.68 11.51 17.78
N ARG A 210 -16.40 10.74 16.72
CA ARG A 210 -16.82 11.03 15.35
C ARG A 210 -17.77 9.98 14.83
N ASP A 211 -18.78 10.40 14.06
CA ASP A 211 -19.64 9.47 13.32
C ASP A 211 -18.95 8.93 12.06
N ALA A 212 -19.61 8.01 11.35
CA ALA A 212 -19.09 7.42 10.12
C ALA A 212 -18.89 8.41 8.97
N ALA A 213 -19.46 9.63 9.05
CA ALA A 213 -19.23 10.71 8.09
C ALA A 213 -18.06 11.63 8.52
N GLY A 214 -17.38 11.32 9.63
CA GLY A 214 -16.23 12.07 10.15
C GLY A 214 -16.61 13.30 10.99
N ARG A 215 -17.91 13.56 11.21
CA ARG A 215 -18.38 14.70 12.00
C ARG A 215 -18.16 14.43 13.48
N VAL A 216 -17.65 15.41 14.21
CA VAL A 216 -17.52 15.31 15.67
C VAL A 216 -18.89 15.45 16.30
N VAL A 217 -19.36 14.38 16.94
CA VAL A 217 -20.69 14.28 17.56
C VAL A 217 -20.65 14.43 19.08
N GLU A 218 -19.50 14.23 19.70
CA GLU A 218 -19.31 14.39 21.14
C GLU A 218 -17.84 14.71 21.45
N ARG A 219 -17.62 15.54 22.47
CA ARG A 219 -16.30 15.77 23.08
C ARG A 219 -16.42 15.65 24.59
N VAL A 220 -15.54 14.86 25.19
CA VAL A 220 -15.52 14.65 26.63
C VAL A 220 -14.10 14.87 27.14
N THR A 221 -13.99 15.54 28.28
CA THR A 221 -12.72 15.69 29.00
C THR A 221 -12.84 15.17 30.41
N ALA A 222 -11.75 14.58 30.92
CA ALA A 222 -11.67 14.10 32.28
C ALA A 222 -10.24 14.24 32.80
N ASP A 223 -10.08 14.52 34.09
CA ASP A 223 -8.76 14.48 34.71
C ASP A 223 -8.40 13.02 35.05
N VAL A 224 -7.15 12.65 34.76
CA VAL A 224 -6.62 11.30 34.96
C VAL A 224 -5.37 11.35 35.84
N PRO A 225 -5.28 10.51 36.89
CA PRO A 225 -4.05 10.37 37.68
C PRO A 225 -2.95 9.69 36.85
N GLN A 226 -1.71 9.85 37.32
CA GLN A 226 -0.57 9.05 36.87
C GLN A 226 -0.82 7.56 37.18
N GLY A 227 -0.38 6.67 36.28
CA GLY A 227 -0.50 5.23 36.40
C GLY A 227 -1.65 4.64 35.58
N ASP A 228 -2.04 3.42 35.93
CA ASP A 228 -3.15 2.71 35.30
C ASP A 228 -4.50 3.22 35.81
N GLY A 229 -5.46 3.39 34.90
CA GLY A 229 -6.79 3.83 35.26
C GLY A 229 -7.86 3.46 34.23
N ARG A 230 -9.11 3.78 34.57
CA ARG A 230 -10.26 3.61 33.68
C ARG A 230 -11.15 4.84 33.76
N PHE A 231 -11.45 5.42 32.60
CA PHE A 231 -12.46 6.46 32.45
C PHE A 231 -13.75 5.82 31.93
N LEU A 232 -14.89 6.10 32.57
CA LEU A 232 -16.18 5.58 32.16
C LEU A 232 -16.87 6.57 31.23
N TRP A 233 -17.00 6.20 29.96
CA TRP A 233 -17.72 6.97 28.96
C TRP A 233 -19.18 6.49 28.85
N ARG A 234 -20.13 7.43 28.98
CA ARG A 234 -21.58 7.20 28.94
C ARG A 234 -22.25 8.16 27.95
N PRO A 235 -22.23 7.87 26.64
CA PRO A 235 -22.86 8.74 25.66
C PRO A 235 -24.39 8.71 25.80
N GLU A 236 -25.00 9.87 26.03
CA GLU A 236 -26.46 9.98 26.23
C GLU A 236 -27.25 10.11 24.92
N ARG A 237 -26.66 10.68 23.87
CA ARG A 237 -27.37 11.12 22.65
C ARG A 237 -26.84 10.50 21.35
N LEU A 238 -25.96 9.51 21.45
CA LEU A 238 -25.49 8.81 20.25
C LEU A 238 -26.55 7.82 19.78
N ALA A 239 -26.82 7.81 18.48
CA ALA A 239 -27.64 6.77 17.87
C ALA A 239 -26.89 5.44 17.82
N ARG A 240 -27.59 4.34 17.56
CA ARG A 240 -26.94 3.08 17.18
C ARG A 240 -26.08 3.27 15.93
N GLY A 241 -24.88 2.73 15.92
CA GLY A 241 -23.98 2.88 14.78
C GLY A 241 -22.50 2.76 15.11
N VAL A 242 -21.68 2.97 14.08
CA VAL A 242 -20.22 2.95 14.17
C VAL A 242 -19.71 4.34 14.47
N TYR A 243 -18.78 4.43 15.43
CA TYR A 243 -18.11 5.66 15.82
C TYR A 243 -16.60 5.47 15.86
N PHE A 244 -15.87 6.57 15.60
CA PHE A 244 -14.42 6.63 15.69
C PHE A 244 -14.05 7.54 16.86
N LEU A 245 -13.28 7.00 17.79
CA LEU A 245 -12.89 7.68 19.03
C LEU A 245 -11.42 8.04 18.91
N THR A 246 -11.11 9.33 19.00
CA THR A 246 -9.74 9.78 19.27
C THR A 246 -9.61 10.02 20.77
N VAL A 247 -8.82 9.18 21.44
CA VAL A 247 -8.52 9.32 22.87
C VAL A 247 -7.13 9.90 23.01
N ARG A 248 -6.99 11.01 23.72
CA ARG A 248 -5.71 11.65 24.02
C ARG A 248 -5.52 11.72 25.52
N THR A 249 -4.32 11.41 25.97
CA THR A 249 -3.80 11.73 27.31
C THR A 249 -2.54 12.59 27.10
N PRO A 250 -1.93 13.16 28.16
CA PRO A 250 -0.72 13.97 28.00
C PRO A 250 0.42 13.23 27.28
N ASP A 251 0.48 11.91 27.44
CA ASP A 251 1.61 11.08 27.01
C ASP A 251 1.28 10.13 25.83
N SER A 252 0.03 10.06 25.39
CA SER A 252 -0.40 9.13 24.35
C SER A 252 -1.68 9.58 23.63
N ALA A 253 -1.82 9.14 22.38
CA ALA A 253 -3.08 9.25 21.65
C ALA A 253 -3.35 7.94 20.92
N ILE A 254 -4.61 7.50 20.88
CA ILE A 254 -5.07 6.45 19.98
C ILE A 254 -6.29 6.91 19.22
N GLU A 255 -6.52 6.27 18.08
CA GLU A 255 -7.79 6.25 17.41
C GLU A 255 -8.34 4.82 17.42
N THR A 256 -9.63 4.65 17.72
CA THR A 256 -10.26 3.33 17.73
C THR A 256 -11.70 3.38 17.26
N LYS A 257 -12.14 2.31 16.60
CA LYS A 257 -13.50 2.14 16.10
C LYS A 257 -14.35 1.41 17.13
N VAL A 258 -15.52 1.94 17.46
CA VAL A 258 -16.50 1.28 18.34
C VAL A 258 -17.87 1.13 17.69
N LEU A 259 -18.61 0.11 18.12
CA LEU A 259 -19.99 -0.12 17.72
C LEU A 259 -20.94 0.12 18.91
N LYS A 260 -21.85 1.10 18.78
CA LYS A 260 -22.95 1.34 19.72
C LYS A 260 -24.19 0.60 19.25
N LEU A 261 -24.75 -0.24 20.12
CA LEU A 261 -25.86 -1.13 19.78
C LEU A 261 -27.25 -0.51 20.02
N ASP A 262 -27.40 0.37 21.03
CA ASP A 262 -28.68 1.00 21.41
C ASP A 262 -28.51 2.49 21.64
#